data_AF-A0AAW6NJW4-F1
#
_entry.id   AF-A0AAW6NJW4-F1
#
_cell.length_a   1.000
_cell.length_b   1.000
_cell.length_c   1.000
_cell.angle_alpha   90.00
_cell.angle_beta   90.00
_cell.angle_gamma   90.00
#
_symmetry.space_group_name_H-M   'P 1'
#
loop_
_entity.id
_entity.type
_entity.pdbx_description
1 polymer ?
#
loop_
_entity_poly.entity_id
_entity_poly.type
_entity_poly.pdbx_seq_one_letter_code
_entity_poly.pdbx_strand_id
1 'polypeptide(L)'
;RITRLQLVGGPTADNVELTWSPAGKDTYMPEYPRLFPNFEPSENYSISVTVADSQSNTKTYTQKFSYLPNNLVQLHNLRTLSVSSPLKTTDGVPLAYLSTNVLRKTNGEIAKGVQNATLTVRKDAAFGIKFNG
;
A
#
# COMPACT_ATOMS: atom_id res chain seq x y z
N ARG A 1 18.71 -17.26 -16.46
CA ARG A 1 18.55 -17.18 -14.99
C ARG A 1 18.38 -15.74 -14.57
N ILE A 2 17.56 -15.44 -13.56
CA ILE A 2 17.53 -14.11 -12.94
C ILE A 2 18.84 -13.91 -12.18
N THR A 3 19.48 -12.75 -12.35
CA THR A 3 20.72 -12.37 -11.66
C THR A 3 20.53 -11.18 -10.75
N ARG A 4 19.51 -10.34 -11.00
CA ARG A 4 19.21 -9.17 -10.18
C ARG A 4 17.73 -8.79 -10.29
N LEU A 5 17.16 -8.31 -9.20
CA LEU A 5 15.82 -7.76 -9.18
C LEU A 5 15.84 -6.50 -8.31
N GLN A 6 15.53 -5.35 -8.90
CA GLN A 6 15.63 -4.05 -8.25
C GLN A 6 14.29 -3.32 -8.32
N LEU A 7 13.90 -2.67 -7.23
CA LEU A 7 12.76 -1.79 -7.17
C LEU A 7 13.22 -0.35 -6.89
N VAL A 8 12.71 0.59 -7.68
CA VAL A 8 13.06 2.01 -7.58
C VAL A 8 11.84 2.90 -7.72
N GLY A 9 11.85 4.07 -7.08
CA GLY A 9 10.78 5.07 -7.19
C GLY A 9 9.88 5.09 -5.95
N GLY A 10 8.59 5.35 -6.12
CA GLY A 10 7.70 5.54 -4.98
C GLY A 10 7.71 6.97 -4.43
N PRO A 11 6.79 7.30 -3.51
CA PRO A 11 6.72 8.62 -2.88
C PRO A 11 7.97 8.98 -2.07
N THR A 12 8.71 7.97 -1.60
CA THR A 12 9.92 8.11 -0.78
C THR A 12 11.22 7.94 -1.56
N ALA A 13 11.15 7.82 -2.88
CA ALA A 13 12.31 7.56 -3.75
C ALA A 13 13.12 6.33 -3.29
N ASP A 14 12.41 5.23 -3.03
CA ASP A 14 13.00 3.94 -2.64
C ASP A 14 13.97 3.43 -3.71
N ASN A 15 15.00 2.73 -3.27
CA ASN A 15 15.97 2.05 -4.13
C ASN A 15 16.46 0.79 -3.42
N VAL A 16 15.87 -0.35 -3.74
CA VAL A 16 16.08 -1.61 -3.00
C VAL A 16 16.32 -2.78 -3.95
N GLU A 17 17.22 -3.67 -3.55
CA GLU A 17 17.38 -4.99 -4.17
C GLU A 17 16.40 -5.98 -3.52
N LEU A 18 15.76 -6.79 -4.35
CA LEU A 18 14.79 -7.77 -3.93
C LEU A 18 15.35 -9.17 -4.15
N THR A 19 15.12 -10.04 -3.18
CA THR A 19 15.25 -11.48 -3.35
C THR A 19 14.00 -12.03 -4.05
N TRP A 20 14.07 -13.26 -4.55
CA TRP A 20 12.93 -13.93 -5.20
C TRP A 20 12.92 -15.42 -4.87
N SER A 21 11.73 -15.99 -4.86
CA SER A 21 11.49 -17.42 -4.67
C SER A 21 10.85 -18.04 -5.93
N PRO A 22 11.11 -19.33 -6.22
CA PRO A 22 10.46 -20.03 -7.32
C PRO A 22 8.97 -20.26 -7.00
N ALA A 23 8.10 -19.87 -7.93
CA ALA A 23 6.64 -19.99 -7.78
C ALA A 23 6.00 -20.94 -8.82
N GLY A 24 6.82 -21.54 -9.70
CA GLY A 24 6.38 -22.49 -10.72
C GLY A 24 7.42 -22.62 -11.84
N LYS A 25 7.06 -23.34 -12.92
CA LYS A 25 7.91 -23.39 -14.11
C LYS A 25 8.01 -21.99 -14.71
N ASP A 26 9.24 -21.50 -14.84
CA ASP A 26 9.58 -20.16 -15.38
C ASP A 26 8.83 -19.00 -14.69
N THR A 27 8.35 -19.22 -13.46
CA THR A 27 7.59 -18.24 -12.68
C THR A 27 8.31 -18.00 -11.36
N TYR A 28 8.56 -16.73 -11.06
CA TYR A 28 9.31 -16.30 -9.88
C TYR A 28 8.51 -15.24 -9.14
N MET A 29 8.52 -15.31 -7.81
CA MET A 29 7.86 -14.36 -6.94
C MET A 29 8.90 -13.48 -6.24
N PRO A 30 8.93 -12.16 -6.51
CA PRO A 30 9.76 -11.24 -5.75
C PRO A 30 9.32 -11.22 -4.29
N GLU A 31 10.29 -11.27 -3.38
CA GLU A 31 10.03 -11.10 -1.96
C GLU A 31 9.59 -9.65 -1.70
N TYR A 32 8.51 -9.52 -0.94
CA TYR A 32 7.72 -8.30 -0.91
C TYR A 32 8.21 -7.33 0.17
N PRO A 33 8.81 -6.16 -0.19
CA PRO A 33 9.17 -5.15 0.79
C PRO A 33 7.93 -4.39 1.28
N ARG A 34 8.07 -3.68 2.41
CA ARG A 34 7.06 -2.67 2.80
C ARG A 34 7.19 -1.46 1.88
N LEU A 35 6.17 -1.23 1.06
CA LEU A 35 6.09 -0.08 0.15
C LEU A 35 5.06 0.94 0.61
N PHE A 36 5.25 2.20 0.24
CA PHE A 36 4.29 3.26 0.49
C PHE A 36 3.27 3.38 -0.67
N PRO A 37 1.99 3.64 -0.38
CA PRO A 37 1.00 3.89 -1.43
C PRO A 37 1.37 5.08 -2.29
N ASN A 38 1.18 4.96 -3.60
CA ASN A 38 1.29 6.07 -4.56
C ASN A 38 -0.10 6.64 -4.80
N PHE A 39 -0.24 7.96 -4.70
CA PHE A 39 -1.50 8.65 -4.99
C PHE A 39 -1.42 9.48 -6.27
N GLU A 40 -0.21 9.85 -6.69
CA GLU A 40 0.03 10.60 -7.92
C GLU A 40 0.83 9.77 -8.94
N PRO A 41 0.57 9.92 -10.26
CA PRO A 41 1.32 9.20 -11.30
C PRO A 41 2.83 9.47 -11.29
N SER A 42 3.25 10.63 -10.77
CA SER A 42 4.66 11.00 -10.59
C SER A 42 5.37 10.15 -9.54
N GLU A 43 4.63 9.48 -8.67
CA GLU A 43 5.16 8.68 -7.55
C GLU A 43 5.33 7.21 -7.90
N ASN A 44 5.08 6.77 -9.14
CA ASN A 44 5.06 5.34 -9.50
C ASN A 44 6.38 4.60 -9.18
N TYR A 45 6.25 3.30 -8.90
CA TYR A 45 7.35 2.38 -8.77
C TYR A 45 7.79 1.82 -10.13
N SER A 46 9.06 1.46 -10.23
CA SER A 46 9.65 0.73 -11.34
C SER A 46 10.36 -0.52 -10.81
N ILE A 47 9.96 -1.69 -11.32
CA ILE A 47 10.63 -2.97 -11.05
C ILE A 47 11.49 -3.34 -12.25
N SER A 48 12.76 -3.65 -12.00
CA SER A 48 13.73 -4.07 -13.01
C SER A 48 14.24 -5.47 -12.73
N VAL A 49 14.18 -6.34 -13.73
CA VAL A 49 14.65 -7.73 -13.66
C VAL A 49 15.79 -7.89 -14.66
N THR A 50 16.97 -8.23 -14.17
CA THR A 50 18.12 -8.59 -15.01
C THR A 50 18.23 -10.12 -15.09
N VAL A 51 18.31 -10.62 -16.32
CA VAL A 51 18.52 -12.03 -16.61
C VAL A 51 19.81 -12.24 -17.38
N ALA A 52 20.47 -13.38 -17.13
CA ALA A 52 21.63 -13.85 -17.87
C ALA A 52 21.35 -15.19 -18.54
N ASP A 53 21.79 -15.38 -19.78
CA ASP A 53 21.80 -16.67 -20.46
C ASP A 53 23.05 -17.52 -20.12
N SER A 54 23.15 -18.72 -20.69
CA SER A 54 24.30 -19.62 -20.52
C SER A 54 25.60 -19.09 -21.14
N GLN A 55 25.51 -18.10 -22.03
CA GLN A 55 26.63 -17.46 -22.72
C GLN A 55 27.03 -16.14 -22.04
N SER A 56 26.49 -15.86 -20.85
CA SER A 56 26.71 -14.63 -20.07
C SER A 56 26.18 -13.35 -20.74
N ASN A 57 25.31 -13.45 -21.75
CA ASN A 57 24.59 -12.29 -22.25
C ASN A 57 23.56 -11.87 -21.20
N THR A 58 23.48 -10.57 -20.93
CA THR A 58 22.54 -10.02 -19.95
C THR A 58 21.52 -9.12 -20.61
N LYS A 59 20.29 -9.13 -20.09
CA LYS A 59 19.23 -8.20 -20.48
C LYS A 59 18.43 -7.79 -19.26
N THR A 60 18.08 -6.50 -19.20
CA THR A 60 17.22 -5.95 -18.15
C THR A 60 15.86 -5.59 -18.73
N TYR A 61 14.81 -6.02 -18.03
CA TYR A 61 13.43 -5.68 -18.31
C TYR A 61 12.90 -4.80 -17.20
N THR A 62 12.26 -3.68 -17.54
CA THR A 62 11.73 -2.73 -16.56
C THR A 62 10.24 -2.53 -16.78
N GLN A 63 9.47 -2.60 -15.70
CA GLN A 63 8.03 -2.34 -15.71
C GLN A 63 7.69 -1.28 -14.67
N LYS A 64 6.85 -0.33 -15.05
CA LYS A 64 6.30 0.69 -14.14
C LYS A 64 4.95 0.24 -13.62
N PHE A 65 4.67 0.53 -12.35
CA PHE A 65 3.40 0.25 -11.72
C PHE A 65 3.08 1.24 -10.59
N SER A 66 1.79 1.44 -10.36
CA SER A 66 1.28 2.10 -9.15
C SER A 66 1.01 1.02 -8.10
N TYR A 67 1.45 1.28 -6.88
CA TYR A 67 1.22 0.46 -5.71
C TYR A 67 0.16 1.09 -4.80
N LEU A 68 -0.95 0.39 -4.64
CA LEU A 68 -1.93 0.67 -3.60
C LEU A 68 -2.01 -0.56 -2.70
N PRO A 69 -1.68 -0.46 -1.39
CA PRO A 69 -1.77 -1.59 -0.50
C PRO A 69 -3.21 -2.08 -0.43
N ASN A 70 -3.33 -3.40 -0.31
CA ASN A 70 -4.59 -4.01 0.11
C ASN A 70 -4.99 -3.43 1.47
N ASN A 71 -6.28 -3.12 1.64
CA ASN A 71 -6.82 -2.62 2.91
C ASN A 71 -6.31 -1.23 3.33
N LEU A 72 -6.20 -0.29 2.39
CA LEU A 72 -5.87 1.09 2.73
C LEU A 72 -7.05 1.71 3.51
N VAL A 73 -6.80 2.05 4.77
CA VAL A 73 -7.70 2.86 5.60
C VAL A 73 -7.42 4.32 5.29
N GLN A 74 -8.41 5.03 4.73
CA GLN A 74 -8.33 6.44 4.43
C GLN A 74 -9.15 7.23 5.45
N LEU A 75 -8.51 8.19 6.11
CA LEU A 75 -9.21 9.24 6.85
C LEU A 75 -9.53 10.36 5.88
N HIS A 76 -10.82 10.59 5.64
CA HIS A 76 -11.24 11.76 4.90
C HIS A 76 -11.17 12.97 5.84
N ASN A 77 -10.11 13.76 5.68
CA ASN A 77 -9.84 14.92 6.51
C ASN A 77 -10.93 15.99 6.29
N LEU A 78 -11.48 16.55 7.37
CA LEU A 78 -12.26 17.77 7.29
C LEU A 78 -11.49 18.95 7.85
N ARG A 79 -11.58 20.09 7.15
CA ARG A 79 -11.18 21.38 7.67
C ARG A 79 -12.25 21.84 8.66
N THR A 80 -12.04 21.53 9.93
CA THR A 80 -12.93 21.96 11.02
C THR A 80 -12.11 22.51 12.17
N LEU A 81 -12.72 23.37 12.98
CA LEU A 81 -12.13 23.75 14.27
C LEU A 81 -12.07 22.50 15.16
N SER A 82 -10.98 22.35 15.91
CA SER A 82 -10.80 21.20 16.79
C SER A 82 -11.89 21.19 17.87
N VAL A 83 -12.73 20.16 17.87
CA VAL A 83 -13.81 20.00 18.85
C VAL A 83 -13.80 18.59 19.42
N SER A 84 -14.13 18.44 20.70
CA SER A 84 -14.18 17.15 21.41
C SER A 84 -15.51 16.39 21.21
N SER A 85 -16.26 16.78 20.18
CA SER A 85 -17.59 16.26 19.83
C SER A 85 -17.61 15.81 18.38
N PRO A 86 -18.31 14.72 18.02
CA PRO A 86 -18.56 14.41 16.62
C PRO A 86 -19.32 15.56 15.97
N LEU A 87 -18.74 16.12 14.91
CA LEU A 87 -19.44 17.08 14.07
C LEU A 87 -20.38 16.32 13.15
N LYS A 88 -21.61 16.81 13.02
CA LYS A 88 -22.66 16.21 12.18
C LYS A 88 -23.25 17.28 11.25
N THR A 89 -23.78 16.88 10.11
CA THR A 89 -24.69 17.72 9.31
C THR A 89 -25.97 18.00 10.10
N THR A 90 -26.78 18.95 9.63
CA THR A 90 -28.14 19.20 10.16
C THR A 90 -28.99 17.94 10.17
N ASP A 91 -28.73 17.03 9.24
CA ASP A 91 -29.45 15.77 9.07
C ASP A 91 -28.83 14.62 9.90
N GLY A 92 -27.88 14.93 10.79
CA GLY A 92 -27.28 13.98 11.73
C GLY A 92 -26.16 13.11 11.17
N VAL A 93 -25.71 13.33 9.94
CA VAL A 93 -24.65 12.55 9.30
C VAL A 93 -23.28 12.98 9.83
N PRO A 94 -22.41 12.07 10.31
CA PRO A 94 -21.07 12.41 10.76
C PRO A 94 -20.27 13.08 9.65
N LEU A 95 -19.63 14.22 9.97
CA LEU A 95 -18.79 14.92 9.01
C LEU A 95 -17.50 14.13 8.74
N ALA A 96 -16.86 13.58 9.77
CA ALA A 96 -15.64 12.77 9.67
C ALA A 96 -15.94 11.29 9.73
N TYR A 97 -15.44 10.54 8.74
CA TYR A 97 -15.52 9.09 8.72
C TYR A 97 -14.22 8.49 8.19
N LEU A 98 -13.89 7.31 8.73
CA LEU A 98 -12.86 6.44 8.20
C LEU A 98 -13.54 5.52 7.19
N SER A 99 -12.98 5.45 5.99
CA SER A 99 -13.40 4.47 4.99
C SER A 99 -12.20 3.61 4.60
N THR A 100 -12.47 2.37 4.25
CA THR A 100 -11.47 1.50 3.66
C THR A 100 -11.81 1.32 2.19
N ASN A 101 -10.79 1.12 1.37
CA ASN A 101 -11.03 0.51 0.06
C ASN A 101 -11.53 -0.94 0.22
N VAL A 102 -11.81 -1.61 -0.90
CA VAL A 102 -12.19 -3.03 -0.91
C VAL A 102 -11.12 -3.83 -0.17
N LEU A 103 -11.51 -4.42 0.96
CA LEU A 103 -10.59 -5.18 1.79
C LEU A 103 -10.22 -6.48 1.06
N ARG A 104 -8.94 -6.83 1.04
CA ARG A 104 -8.40 -8.07 0.45
C ARG A 104 -7.66 -8.91 1.49
N LYS A 105 -7.89 -10.22 1.45
CA LYS A 105 -7.17 -11.23 2.25
C LYS A 105 -5.73 -11.37 1.76
N THR A 106 -4.90 -12.08 2.54
CA THR A 106 -3.50 -12.39 2.19
C THR A 106 -3.34 -13.15 0.88
N ASN A 107 -4.36 -13.93 0.48
CA ASN A 107 -4.42 -14.66 -0.79
C ASN A 107 -4.96 -13.81 -1.96
N GLY A 108 -5.22 -12.51 -1.76
CA GLY A 108 -5.71 -11.60 -2.80
C GLY A 108 -7.23 -11.61 -3.02
N GLU A 109 -7.98 -12.50 -2.38
CA GLU A 109 -9.44 -12.52 -2.46
C GLU A 109 -10.07 -11.30 -1.76
N ILE A 110 -11.24 -10.87 -2.24
CA ILE A 110 -12.05 -9.85 -1.56
C ILE A 110 -12.56 -10.40 -0.23
N ALA A 111 -12.32 -9.66 0.86
CA ALA A 111 -12.88 -9.98 2.17
C ALA A 111 -14.40 -9.75 2.15
N LYS A 112 -15.15 -10.74 2.65
CA LYS A 112 -16.62 -10.72 2.69
C LYS A 112 -17.10 -10.89 4.13
N GLY A 113 -18.22 -10.25 4.47
CA GLY A 113 -18.79 -10.27 5.82
C GLY A 113 -18.16 -9.26 6.77
N VAL A 114 -18.56 -9.29 8.05
CA VAL A 114 -18.06 -8.41 9.10
C VAL A 114 -16.55 -8.65 9.30
N GLN A 115 -15.77 -7.57 9.30
CA GLN A 115 -14.32 -7.62 9.53
C GLN A 115 -14.00 -7.00 10.89
N ASN A 116 -13.14 -7.68 11.65
CA ASN A 116 -12.56 -7.11 12.86
C ASN A 116 -11.34 -6.27 12.48
N ALA A 117 -11.31 -5.02 12.90
CA ALA A 117 -10.20 -4.11 12.67
C ALA A 117 -9.71 -3.50 13.99
N THR A 118 -8.40 -3.24 14.09
CA THR A 118 -7.81 -2.49 15.20
C THR A 118 -7.37 -1.13 14.69
N LEU A 119 -7.80 -0.07 15.37
CA LEU A 119 -7.38 1.28 15.11
C LEU A 119 -6.61 1.81 16.31
N THR A 120 -5.38 2.27 16.07
CA THR A 120 -4.51 2.81 17.12
C THR A 120 -3.98 4.15 16.66
N VAL A 121 -4.00 5.14 17.55
CA VAL A 121 -3.30 6.42 17.36
C VAL A 121 -1.94 6.37 18.04
N ARG A 122 -0.95 7.06 17.47
CA ARG A 122 0.34 7.25 18.13
C ARG A 122 0.18 8.06 19.41
N LYS A 123 1.09 7.84 20.37
CA LYS A 123 1.12 8.56 21.64
C LYS A 123 1.30 10.08 21.48
N ASP A 124 1.96 10.51 20.41
CA ASP A 124 2.26 11.91 20.09
C ASP A 124 1.32 12.51 19.02
N ALA A 125 0.19 11.87 18.73
CA ALA A 125 -0.79 12.42 17.81
C ALA A 125 -1.37 13.75 18.35
N ALA A 126 -1.46 14.76 17.47
CA ALA A 126 -2.04 16.06 17.81
C ALA A 126 -3.54 15.97 18.20
N PHE A 127 -4.21 14.88 17.84
CA PHE A 127 -5.61 14.61 18.13
C PHE A 127 -5.82 13.13 18.46
N GLY A 128 -6.64 12.86 19.48
CA GLY A 128 -7.11 11.52 19.81
C GLY A 128 -8.30 11.11 18.94
N ILE A 129 -8.59 9.80 18.89
CA ILE A 129 -9.80 9.27 18.25
C ILE A 129 -10.79 8.89 19.33
N LYS A 130 -12.04 9.35 19.19
CA LYS A 130 -13.15 8.98 20.07
C LYS A 130 -14.17 8.18 19.26
N PHE A 131 -14.38 6.93 19.67
CA PHE A 131 -15.50 6.12 19.18
C PHE A 131 -16.74 6.46 19.99
N ASN A 132 -17.79 6.93 19.33
CA ASN A 132 -19.13 6.93 19.90
C ASN A 132 -19.86 5.74 19.29
N GLY A 133 -20.11 4.72 20.10
CA GLY A 133 -20.97 3.60 19.75
C GLY A 133 -22.43 4.02 19.69
#